data_AF-A0A976XHK9-F1
#
_entry.id   AF-A0A976XHK9-F1
#
_cell.length_a   1.000
_cell.length_b   1.000
_cell.length_c   1.000
_cell.angle_alpha   90.00
_cell.angle_beta   90.00
_cell.angle_gamma   90.00
#
_symmetry.space_group_name_H-M   'P 1'
#
loop_
_entity.id
_entity.type
_entity.pdbx_description
1 polymer ?
#
loop_
_entity_poly.entity_id
_entity_poly.type
_entity_poly.pdbx_seq_one_letter_code
_entity_poly.pdbx_strand_id
1 'polypeptide(L)' 'MGSFRRRFGHISRTLLLNGSPANRVAKWTLALAMTTVWIYNSEKKKPRRRGIFFRDKSTPEFLDYEIERWNAKYKKDSVQ' A
#
# COMPACT_ATOMS: atom_id res chain seq x y z
N MET A 1 9.74 -39.52 -14.83
CA MET A 1 10.02 -38.69 -13.63
C MET A 1 11.45 -38.11 -13.54
N GLY A 2 12.48 -38.68 -14.19
CA GLY A 2 13.87 -38.22 -14.03
C GLY A 2 14.23 -36.87 -14.69
N SER A 3 13.56 -36.47 -15.78
CA SER A 3 13.86 -35.22 -16.49
C SER A 3 13.44 -33.96 -15.72
N PHE A 4 12.29 -34.00 -15.05
CA PHE A 4 11.78 -32.91 -14.21
C PHE A 4 12.71 -32.64 -13.02
N ARG A 5 13.16 -33.69 -12.34
CA ARG A 5 14.06 -33.59 -11.18
C ARG A 5 15.42 -32.98 -11.54
N ARG A 6 15.98 -33.32 -12.72
CA ARG A 6 17.22 -32.72 -13.23
C ARG A 6 17.04 -31.24 -13.62
N ARG A 7 15.92 -30.89 -14.26
CA ARG A 7 15.58 -29.50 -14.58
C ARG A 7 15.43 -28.65 -13.31
N PHE A 8 14.68 -29.12 -12.31
CA PHE A 8 14.55 -28.43 -11.03
C PHE A 8 15.88 -28.29 -10.29
N GLY A 9 16.73 -29.32 -10.31
CA GLY A 9 18.07 -29.26 -9.71
C GLY A 9 19.00 -28.26 -10.40
N HIS A 10 18.90 -28.07 -11.72
CA HIS A 10 19.63 -27.02 -12.42
C HIS A 10 19.06 -25.63 -12.12
N ILE A 11 17.74 -25.49 -12.10
CA ILE A 11 17.05 -24.23 -11.80
C ILE A 11 17.38 -23.76 -10.38
N SER A 12 17.31 -24.64 -9.38
CA SER A 12 17.67 -24.33 -8.00
C SER A 12 19.13 -23.91 -7.88
N ARG A 13 20.03 -24.60 -8.59
CA ARG A 13 21.46 -24.27 -8.61
C ARG A 13 21.71 -22.90 -9.26
N THR A 14 21.01 -22.55 -10.33
CA THR A 14 21.08 -21.22 -10.95
C THR A 14 20.45 -20.11 -10.10
N LEU A 15 19.40 -20.42 -9.33
CA LEU A 15 18.80 -19.49 -8.36
C LEU A 15 19.71 -19.23 -7.16
N LEU A 16 20.42 -20.26 -6.70
CA LEU A 16 21.36 -20.20 -5.58
C LEU A 16 22.73 -19.60 -5.97
N LEU A 17 23.04 -19.51 -7.27
CA LEU A 17 24.23 -18.81 -7.76
C LEU A 17 24.07 -17.30 -7.51
N ASN A 18 24.89 -16.77 -6.60
CA ASN A 18 24.96 -15.35 -6.30
C ASN A 18 25.32 -14.57 -7.57
N GLY A 19 24.41 -13.68 -8.00
CA GLY A 19 24.58 -12.86 -9.19
C GLY A 19 23.74 -13.27 -10.41
N SER A 20 23.03 -14.41 -10.37
CA SER A 20 22.14 -14.77 -11.48
C SER A 20 20.96 -13.78 -11.61
N PRO A 21 20.44 -13.57 -12.84
CA PRO A 21 19.27 -12.71 -13.05
C PRO A 21 18.06 -13.12 -12.19
N ALA A 22 17.85 -14.43 -12.02
CA ALA A 22 16.78 -14.98 -11.19
C ALA A 22 16.97 -14.63 -9.70
N ASN A 23 18.19 -14.73 -9.18
CA ASN A 23 18.49 -14.33 -7.80
C ASN A 23 18.32 -12.83 -7.59
N ARG A 24 18.72 -12.00 -8.56
CA ARG A 24 18.49 -10.55 -8.51
C ARG A 24 16.99 -10.22 -8.43
N VAL A 25 16.17 -10.84 -9.27
CA VAL A 25 14.71 -10.65 -9.25
C VAL A 25 14.11 -11.17 -7.94
N ALA A 26 14.57 -12.33 -7.43
CA ALA A 26 14.13 -12.88 -6.15
C ALA A 26 14.41 -11.92 -4.97
N LYS A 27 15.58 -11.26 -4.95
CA LYS A 27 15.91 -10.27 -3.93
C LYS A 27 15.01 -9.03 -4.00
N TRP A 28 14.77 -8.50 -5.21
CA TRP A 28 13.88 -7.36 -5.39
C TRP A 28 12.44 -7.67 -5.04
N THR A 29 11.93 -8.83 -5.44
CA THR A 29 10.57 -9.27 -5.10
C THR A 29 10.41 -9.48 -3.58
N LEU A 30 11.41 -10.05 -2.91
CA LEU A 30 11.41 -10.17 -1.45
C LEU A 30 11.43 -8.80 -0.76
N ALA A 31 12.25 -7.86 -1.23
CA ALA A 31 12.31 -6.51 -0.69
C ALA A 31 10.98 -5.77 -0.83
N LEU A 32 10.34 -5.87 -2.01
CA LEU A 32 9.01 -5.30 -2.24
C LEU A 32 7.96 -5.95 -1.34
N ALA A 33 7.97 -7.27 -1.20
CA ALA A 33 7.02 -7.99 -0.34
C ALA A 33 7.16 -7.56 1.13
N MET A 34 8.39 -7.52 1.65
CA MET A 34 8.69 -7.05 3.01
C MET A 34 8.22 -5.60 3.23
N THR A 35 8.50 -4.71 2.28
CA THR A 35 8.07 -3.31 2.35
C THR A 35 6.54 -3.19 2.35
N THR A 36 5.86 -3.98 1.52
CA THR A 36 4.39 -4.00 1.44
C THR A 36 3.76 -4.47 2.75
N VAL A 37 4.31 -5.55 3.34
CA VAL A 37 3.84 -6.06 4.65
C VAL A 37 4.09 -5.04 5.76
N TRP A 38 5.22 -4.33 5.72
CA TRP A 38 5.52 -3.27 6.68
C TRP A 38 4.56 -2.09 6.57
N ILE A 39 4.27 -1.62 5.35
CA ILE A 39 3.27 -0.57 5.08
C ILE A 39 1.90 -1.03 5.60
N TYR A 40 1.50 -2.25 5.26
CA TYR A 40 0.23 -2.81 5.72
C TYR A 40 0.11 -2.81 7.24
N ASN A 41 1.11 -3.33 7.95
CA ASN A 41 1.06 -3.42 9.41
C ASN A 41 1.14 -2.06 10.10
N SER A 42 1.91 -1.12 9.55
CA SER A 42 2.08 0.22 10.13
C SER A 42 0.85 1.10 9.90
N GLU A 43 0.37 1.20 8.66
CA GLU A 43 -0.75 2.07 8.30
C GLU A 43 -2.10 1.49 8.71
N LYS A 44 -2.28 0.16 8.77
CA LYS A 44 -3.53 -0.43 9.25
C LYS A 44 -3.78 -0.16 10.74
N LYS A 45 -2.72 -0.12 11.56
CA LYS A 45 -2.84 0.10 13.01
C LYS A 45 -3.04 1.59 13.36
N LYS A 46 -2.43 2.50 12.60
CA LYS A 46 -2.53 3.96 12.80
C LYS A 46 -2.58 4.66 11.43
N PRO A 47 -3.72 4.64 10.74
CA PRO A 47 -3.84 5.28 9.44
C PRO A 47 -3.66 6.79 9.62
N ARG A 48 -2.88 7.42 8.74
CA ARG A 48 -2.71 8.88 8.76
C ARG A 48 -3.98 9.52 8.18
N ARG A 49 -4.39 10.68 8.69
CA ARG A 49 -5.53 11.47 8.15
C ARG A 49 -5.40 11.75 6.64
N ARG A 50 -4.16 11.94 6.17
CA ARG A 50 -3.78 11.99 4.75
C ARG A 50 -2.88 10.81 4.40
N GLY A 51 -3.32 9.59 4.69
CA GLY A 51 -2.58 8.37 4.35
C GLY A 51 -2.47 8.21 2.84
N ILE A 52 -1.29 7.81 2.36
CA ILE A 52 -1.03 7.55 0.94
C ILE A 52 -1.60 6.18 0.54
N PHE A 53 -1.48 5.16 1.41
CA PHE A 53 -1.98 3.81 1.14
C PHE A 53 -3.30 3.50 1.84
N PHE A 54 -3.43 3.83 3.13
CA PHE A 54 -4.70 3.69 3.86
C PHE A 54 -5.14 5.01 4.48
N ARG A 55 -6.30 5.52 4.03
CA ARG A 55 -6.89 6.73 4.60
C ARG A 55 -7.64 6.39 5.88
N ASP A 56 -7.43 7.20 6.90
CA ASP A 56 -8.19 7.09 8.13
C ASP A 56 -9.68 7.28 7.85
N LYS A 57 -10.50 6.35 8.38
CA LYS A 57 -11.96 6.41 8.28
C LYS A 57 -12.56 7.35 9.32
N SER A 58 -11.78 7.80 10.31
CA SER A 58 -12.16 8.87 11.21
C SER A 58 -12.17 10.20 10.44
N THR A 59 -13.23 10.39 9.65
CA THR A 59 -13.51 11.70 9.07
C THR A 59 -13.87 12.59 10.25
N PRO A 60 -13.13 13.68 10.53
CA PRO A 60 -13.55 14.62 11.55
C PRO A 60 -14.96 15.10 11.17
N GLU A 61 -15.90 14.97 12.09
CA GLU A 61 -17.23 15.57 11.94
C GLU A 61 -17.02 17.07 11.69
N PHE A 62 -17.81 17.63 10.76
CA PHE A 62 -17.78 19.06 10.53
C PHE A 62 -18.15 19.76 11.82
N LEU A 63 -17.29 20.68 12.26
CA LEU A 63 -17.58 21.50 13.43
C LEU A 63 -18.70 22.49 13.09
N ASP A 64 -19.56 22.82 14.05
CA ASP A 64 -20.74 23.66 13.81
C ASP A 64 -20.40 24.99 13.11
N TYR A 65 -19.26 25.59 13.43
CA TYR A 65 -18.79 26.83 12.76
C TYR A 65 -18.46 26.65 11.27
N GLU A 66 -18.01 25.45 10.86
CA GLU A 66 -17.73 25.14 9.45
C GLU A 66 -19.02 24.93 8.69
N ILE A 67 -20.00 24.27 9.32
CA ILE A 67 -21.35 24.08 8.79
C ILE A 67 -22.02 25.44 8.61
N GLU A 68 -21.94 26.33 9.60
CA GLU A 68 -22.49 27.68 9.50
C GLU A 68 -21.83 28.49 8.37
N ARG A 69 -20.50 28.45 8.27
CA ARG A 69 -19.77 29.15 7.20
C ARG A 69 -20.08 28.60 5.81
N TRP A 70 -20.28 27.29 5.69
CA TRP A 70 -20.71 26.65 4.46
C TRP A 70 -22.13 27.07 4.08
N ASN A 71 -23.07 27.02 5.03
CA ASN A 71 -24.46 27.39 4.83
C ASN A 71 -24.66 28.89 4.57
N ALA A 72 -23.79 29.75 5.11
CA ALA A 72 -23.81 31.19 4.85
C ALA A 72 -23.64 31.52 3.35
N LYS A 73 -22.97 30.65 2.59
CA LYS A 73 -22.81 30.82 1.13
C LYS A 73 -24.13 30.65 0.38
N TYR A 74 -25.03 29.81 0.88
CA TYR A 74 -26.32 29.50 0.25
C TYR A 74 -27.49 30.35 0.79
N LYS A 75 -27.36 30.93 1.99
CA LYS A 75 -28.37 31.85 2.55
C LYS A 75 -28.54 33.16 1.78
N LYS A 76 -27.55 33.58 0.98
CA LYS A 76 -27.66 34.78 0.13
C LYS A 76 -28.55 34.56 -1.09
N ASP A 77 -28.67 33.33 -1.57
CA ASP A 77 -29.44 33.02 -2.78
C ASP A 77 -30.92 32.69 -2.47
N SER A 78 -31.27 32.47 -1.21
CA SER A 78 -32.65 32.17 -0.76
C SER A 78 -33.50 33.40 -0.42
N VAL A 79 -33.00 34.61 -0.72
CA VAL A 79 -33.74 35.87 -0.61
C VAL A 79 -33.99 36.36 -2.03
N GLN A 80 -34.98 35.77 -2.68
CA GLN A 80 -35.61 36.26 -3.90
C GLN A 80 -37.12 36.23 -3.71
#